data_AF-A0A920D6G3-F1
#
_entry.id   AF-A0A920D6G3-F1
#
_cell.length_a   1.000
_cell.length_b   1.000
_cell.length_c   1.000
_cell.angle_alpha   90.00
_cell.angle_beta   90.00
_cell.angle_gamma   90.00
#
_symmetry.space_group_name_H-M   'P 1'
#
loop_
_entity.id
_entity.type
_entity.pdbx_description
1 polymer ?
#
loop_
_entity_poly.entity_id
_entity_poly.type
_entity_poly.pdbx_seq_one_letter_code
_entity_poly.pdbx_strand_id
1 'polypeptide(L)' 'MELMPAWKRWGYEEGIEEGIEKGKEDIIRKFLDKGFSPEKVAETLEVPVDEIRKLIPKP' A
#
# COMPACT_ATOMS: atom_id res chain seq x y z
N MET A 1 0.24 -31.04 -16.25
CA MET A 1 0.01 -29.82 -15.46
C MET A 1 -0.64 -28.83 -16.41
N GLU A 2 -1.90 -28.48 -16.20
CA GLU A 2 -2.57 -27.50 -17.08
C GLU A 2 -1.89 -26.14 -16.91
N LEU A 3 -1.39 -25.58 -18.01
CA LEU A 3 -0.85 -24.22 -18.02
C LEU A 3 -2.01 -23.26 -17.80
N MET A 4 -1.86 -22.35 -16.83
CA MET A 4 -2.82 -21.28 -16.64
C MET A 4 -2.86 -20.39 -17.91
N PRO A 5 -4.05 -20.08 -18.48
CA PRO A 5 -4.16 -19.15 -19.59
C PRO A 5 -3.58 -17.77 -19.23
N ALA A 6 -2.96 -17.08 -20.19
CA ALA A 6 -2.27 -15.81 -19.96
C ALA A 6 -3.15 -14.76 -19.27
N TRP A 7 -4.42 -14.63 -19.68
CA TRP A 7 -5.38 -13.69 -19.09
C TRP A 7 -5.67 -13.97 -17.60
N LYS A 8 -5.71 -15.26 -17.21
CA LYS A 8 -5.96 -15.66 -15.82
C LYS A 8 -4.74 -15.37 -14.95
N ARG A 9 -3.55 -15.56 -15.51
CA ARG A 9 -2.29 -15.18 -14.86
C ARG A 9 -2.20 -13.66 -14.67
N TRP A 10 -2.53 -12.87 -15.68
CA TRP A 10 -2.58 -11.42 -15.58
C TRP A 10 -3.54 -10.94 -14.49
N GLY A 11 -4.78 -11.43 -14.48
CA GLY A 11 -5.74 -11.04 -13.44
C GLY A 11 -5.29 -11.42 -12.02
N TYR A 12 -4.54 -12.52 -11.87
CA TYR A 12 -3.95 -12.90 -10.60
C TYR A 12 -2.78 -11.98 -10.19
N GLU A 13 -1.91 -11.63 -11.14
CA GLU A 13 -0.78 -10.71 -10.92
C GLU A 13 -1.27 -9.30 -10.57
N GLU A 14 -2.25 -8.75 -11.32
CA GLU A 14 -2.87 -7.45 -11.03
C GLU A 14 -3.58 -7.46 -9.67
N GLY A 15 -4.33 -8.52 -9.36
CA GLY A 15 -5.02 -8.62 -8.07
C GLY A 15 -4.07 -8.67 -6.87
N ILE A 16 -2.88 -9.28 -7.02
CA ILE A 16 -1.83 -9.25 -6.00
C ILE A 16 -1.27 -7.83 -5.86
N GLU A 17 -0.95 -7.17 -6.97
CA GLU A 17 -0.38 -5.83 -6.97
C GLU A 17 -1.34 -4.83 -6.29
N GLU A 18 -2.60 -4.82 -6.70
CA GLU A 18 -3.66 -4.00 -6.08
C GLU A 18 -3.82 -4.30 -4.59
N GLY A 19 -3.77 -5.58 -4.20
CA GLY A 19 -3.89 -5.99 -2.81
C GLY A 19 -2.73 -5.50 -1.94
N ILE A 20 -1.51 -5.55 -2.48
CA ILE A 20 -0.31 -5.04 -1.80
C ILE A 20 -0.40 -3.52 -1.65
N GLU A 21 -0.82 -2.80 -2.69
CA GLU A 21 -0.93 -1.34 -2.65
C GLU A 21 -1.99 -0.88 -1.63
N LYS A 22 -3.20 -1.44 -1.70
CA LYS A 22 -4.28 -1.15 -0.74
C LYS A 22 -3.88 -1.51 0.70
N GLY A 23 -3.20 -2.63 0.89
CA GLY A 23 -2.69 -3.05 2.21
C GLY A 23 -1.66 -2.07 2.79
N LYS A 24 -0.79 -1.51 1.95
CA LYS A 24 0.19 -0.47 2.35
C LYS A 24 -0.51 0.83 2.76
N GLU A 25 -1.48 1.30 1.98
CA GLU A 25 -2.23 2.50 2.35
C GLU A 25 -3.01 2.34 3.66
N ASP A 26 -3.68 1.19 3.83
CA ASP A 26 -4.44 0.88 5.05
C ASP A 26 -3.57 0.88 6.30
N ILE A 27 -2.37 0.30 6.23
CA ILE A 27 -1.47 0.27 7.39
C ILE A 27 -0.93 1.67 7.70
N ILE A 28 -0.60 2.48 6.68
CA ILE A 28 -0.17 3.88 6.84
C ILE A 28 -1.28 4.67 7.56
N ARG A 29 -2.53 4.58 7.09
CA ARG A 29 -3.67 5.26 7.73
C ARG A 29 -3.84 4.85 9.19
N LYS A 30 -3.79 3.54 9.49
CA LYS A 30 -3.87 3.04 10.87
C LYS A 30 -2.76 3.57 11.77
N PHE A 31 -1.55 3.79 11.26
CA PHE A 31 -0.48 4.42 12.04
C PHE A 31 -0.77 5.90 12.29
N LEU A 32 -1.18 6.64 11.26
CA LEU A 32 -1.53 8.06 11.38
C LEU A 32 -2.70 8.28 12.34
N ASP A 33 -3.75 7.46 12.26
CA ASP A 33 -4.91 7.49 13.15
C ASP A 33 -4.53 7.22 14.62
N LYS A 34 -3.48 6.44 14.85
CA LYS A 34 -2.91 6.19 16.19
C LYS A 34 -1.99 7.31 16.68
N GLY A 35 -1.83 8.39 15.90
CA GLY A 35 -1.04 9.56 16.27
C GLY A 35 0.46 9.44 16.00
N PHE A 36 0.89 8.46 15.21
CA PHE A 36 2.29 8.41 14.75
C PHE A 36 2.56 9.54 13.75
N SER A 37 3.74 10.16 13.82
CA SER A 37 4.11 11.19 12.86
C SER A 37 4.39 10.57 11.48
N PRO A 38 4.15 11.31 10.38
CA PRO A 38 4.44 10.84 9.03
C PRO A 38 5.90 10.39 8.86
N GLU A 39 6.85 11.07 9.51
CA GLU A 39 8.27 10.74 9.48
C GLU A 39 8.55 9.39 10.16
N LYS A 40 7.87 9.07 11.27
CA LYS A 40 8.06 7.80 11.96
C LYS A 40 7.45 6.63 11.17
N VAL A 41 6.32 6.87 10.52
CA VAL A 41 5.70 5.88 9.64
C VAL A 41 6.56 5.63 8.41
N ALA A 42 7.15 6.69 7.82
CA ALA A 42 8.08 6.61 6.69
C ALA A 42 9.29 5.72 7.02
N GLU A 43 9.91 5.97 8.17
CA GLU A 43 11.03 5.16 8.68
C GLU A 43 10.61 3.70 8.90
N THR A 44 9.46 3.46 9.51
CA THR A 44 9.02 2.11 9.89
C THR A 44 8.65 1.25 8.68
N LEU A 45 8.05 1.86 7.66
CA LEU A 45 7.56 1.14 6.47
C LEU A 45 8.51 1.26 5.28
N GLU A 46 9.64 1.97 5.44
CA GLU A 46 10.61 2.28 4.38
C GLU A 46 9.93 2.92 3.15
N VAL A 47 8.93 3.77 3.41
CA VAL A 47 8.18 4.51 2.39
C VAL A 47 8.60 5.98 2.44
N PRO A 48 8.79 6.67 1.30
CA PRO A 48 9.08 8.10 1.30
C PRO A 48 8.00 8.90 2.05
N VAL A 49 8.43 9.84 2.90
CA VAL A 49 7.50 10.66 3.70
C VAL A 49 6.52 11.46 2.84
N ASP A 50 6.93 11.85 1.63
CA ASP A 50 6.07 12.55 0.68
C ASP A 50 4.88 11.68 0.21
N GLU A 51 5.07 10.38 0.05
CA GLU A 51 3.97 9.45 -0.29
C GLU A 51 2.96 9.36 0.86
N ILE A 52 3.45 9.29 2.11
CA ILE A 52 2.60 9.28 3.29
C ILE A 52 1.79 10.57 3.41
N ARG A 53 2.42 11.73 3.13
CA ARG A 53 1.77 13.04 3.20
C ARG A 53 0.63 13.21 2.18
N LYS A 54 0.69 12.53 1.03
CA LYS A 54 -0.42 12.52 0.05
C LYS A 54 -1.68 11.85 0.59
N LEU A 55 -1.53 10.91 1.52
CA LEU A 55 -2.64 10.17 2.12
C LEU A 55 -3.30 10.93 3.28
N ILE A 56 -2.68 12.00 3.78
CA ILE A 56 -3.23 12.84 4.83
C ILE A 56 -4.27 13.78 4.21
N PRO A 57 -5.54 13.76 4.66
CA PRO A 57 -6.52 14.71 4.18
C PRO A 57 -6.07 16.14 4.54
N LYS A 58 -6.06 17.03 3.54
CA LYS A 58 -5.84 18.46 3.81
C LYS A 58 -7.06 19.01 4.58
N PRO A 59 -6.84 19.89 5.56
CA PRO A 59 -7.93 20.54 6.31
C PRO A 59 -8.85 21.35 5.40
#